data_AF-A0A512HTV1-F1
#
_entry.id   AF-A0A512HTV1-F1
#
_cell.length_a   1.000
_cell.length_b   1.000
_cell.length_c   1.000
_cell.angle_alpha   90.00
_cell.angle_beta   90.00
_cell.angle_gamma   90.00
#
_symmetry.space_group_name_H-M   'P 1'
#
loop_
_entity.id
_entity.type
_entity.pdbx_description
1 polymer ?
#
loop_
_entity_poly.entity_id
_entity_poly.type
_entity_poly.pdbx_seq_one_letter_code
_entity_poly.pdbx_strand_id
1 'polypeptide(L)'
;MHVRTPVAPWLVVAVLVAVAAAAVIALDDSDSDVTRASVRGDLASLPGIPLVLPDQVPEGYSWQGLDSHEIDPSGRVVGRSSTFAAWGNLDHAPTVQVCSHTPAVQTCPRGDWSIERKVDGLGVTIAFMGGQRDRAGDTAFWESVRLSDSLDVSWLDEG
;
A
#
# COMPACT_ATOMS: atom_id res chain seq x y z
N MET A 1 54.95 -5.68 52.00
CA MET A 1 54.35 -4.90 50.91
C MET A 1 53.02 -5.55 50.56
N HIS A 2 51.91 -4.90 50.94
CA HIS A 2 50.57 -5.24 50.49
C HIS A 2 50.36 -4.61 49.11
N VAL A 3 49.97 -5.41 48.11
CA VAL A 3 49.39 -4.88 46.87
C VAL A 3 48.07 -5.58 46.61
N ARG A 4 47.09 -4.73 46.36
CA ARG A 4 45.65 -4.95 46.30
C ARG A 4 45.24 -5.64 44.99
N THR A 5 44.31 -6.58 45.05
CA THR A 5 43.31 -6.87 44.00
C THR A 5 42.37 -5.66 43.82
N PRO A 6 41.76 -5.39 42.63
CA PRO A 6 40.57 -6.14 42.18
C PRO A 6 40.37 -6.28 40.64
N VAL A 7 39.88 -7.42 40.17
CA VAL A 7 38.50 -7.68 39.67
C VAL A 7 38.10 -6.88 38.42
N ALA A 8 38.07 -7.57 37.28
CA ALA A 8 37.37 -7.14 36.07
C ALA A 8 35.84 -7.19 36.29
N PRO A 9 35.08 -6.30 35.62
CA PRO A 9 34.02 -6.86 34.79
C PRO A 9 33.78 -6.11 33.46
N TRP A 10 33.70 -6.92 32.38
CA TRP A 10 32.64 -6.94 31.38
C TRP A 10 31.94 -5.61 31.05
N LEU A 11 32.24 -5.05 29.87
CA LEU A 11 31.39 -4.08 29.20
C LEU A 11 30.74 -4.77 27.99
N VAL A 12 29.53 -5.26 28.22
CA VAL A 12 28.61 -5.73 27.18
C VAL A 12 28.08 -4.50 26.46
N VAL A 13 28.47 -4.30 25.21
CA VAL A 13 27.83 -3.33 24.32
C VAL A 13 26.55 -3.98 23.81
N ALA A 14 25.43 -3.67 24.46
CA ALA A 14 24.12 -4.00 23.95
C ALA A 14 23.80 -3.05 22.79
N VAL A 15 23.97 -3.51 21.56
CA VAL A 15 23.41 -2.84 20.37
C VAL A 15 21.92 -3.16 20.36
N LEU A 16 21.11 -2.24 20.85
CA LEU A 16 19.66 -2.25 20.68
C LEU A 16 19.35 -1.92 19.21
N VAL A 17 19.16 -2.95 18.39
CA VAL A 17 18.48 -2.81 17.10
C VAL A 17 16.98 -2.73 17.43
N ALA A 18 16.42 -1.53 17.46
CA ALA A 18 14.99 -1.35 17.50
C ALA A 18 14.42 -1.74 16.13
N VAL A 19 13.98 -2.99 16.01
CA VAL A 19 13.14 -3.41 14.88
C VAL A 19 11.76 -2.83 15.14
N ALA A 20 11.46 -1.70 14.49
CA ALA A 20 10.08 -1.21 14.40
C ALA A 20 9.30 -2.24 13.59
N ALA A 21 8.54 -3.10 14.26
CA ALA A 21 7.63 -4.02 13.60
C ALA A 21 6.44 -3.22 13.10
N ALA A 22 6.45 -2.87 11.81
CA ALA A 22 5.27 -2.33 11.16
C ALA A 22 4.24 -3.46 11.02
N ALA A 23 3.03 -3.22 11.51
CA ALA A 23 1.94 -4.18 11.39
C ALA A 23 1.25 -4.01 10.02
N VAL A 24 1.12 -5.11 9.29
CA VAL A 24 0.30 -5.20 8.07
C VAL A 24 -1.05 -5.79 8.48
N ILE A 25 -2.13 -5.04 8.25
CA ILE A 25 -3.50 -5.50 8.52
C ILE A 25 -4.24 -5.53 7.18
N ALA A 26 -4.79 -6.69 6.83
CA ALA A 26 -5.74 -6.84 5.74
C ALA A 26 -7.15 -6.47 6.24
N LEU A 27 -7.91 -5.72 5.45
CA LEU A 27 -9.30 -5.39 5.80
C LEU A 27 -10.21 -6.60 5.51
N ASP A 28 -11.17 -6.84 6.41
CA ASP A 28 -12.08 -7.99 6.39
C ASP A 28 -13.07 -7.90 5.21
N ASP A 29 -13.19 -9.01 4.47
CA ASP A 29 -13.93 -9.16 3.22
C ASP A 29 -15.44 -9.33 3.50
N SER A 30 -16.09 -8.25 3.93
CA SER A 30 -17.55 -8.18 3.97
C SER A 30 -18.07 -7.73 2.61
N ASP A 31 -18.87 -8.61 1.99
CA ASP A 31 -19.56 -8.57 0.69
C ASP A 31 -20.52 -7.36 0.51
N SER A 32 -20.03 -6.17 0.81
CA SER A 32 -20.72 -4.89 0.71
C SER A 32 -20.14 -4.13 -0.47
N ASP A 33 -21.00 -3.61 -1.35
CA ASP A 33 -20.58 -2.73 -2.43
C ASP A 33 -19.65 -1.64 -1.85
N VAL A 34 -18.44 -1.53 -2.40
CA VAL A 34 -17.46 -0.55 -1.93
C VAL A 34 -17.93 0.84 -2.38
N THR A 35 -18.44 1.62 -1.43
CA THR A 35 -18.95 2.98 -1.66
C THR A 35 -17.99 4.04 -1.13
N ARG A 36 -18.11 5.27 -1.61
CA ARG A 36 -17.33 6.41 -1.07
C ARG A 36 -17.60 6.59 0.44
N ALA A 37 -18.82 6.34 0.90
CA ALA A 37 -19.19 6.42 2.31
C ALA A 37 -18.46 5.39 3.18
N SER A 38 -18.40 4.11 2.77
CA SER A 38 -17.69 3.08 3.54
C SER A 38 -16.19 3.38 3.60
N VAL A 39 -15.59 3.77 2.48
CA VAL A 39 -14.17 4.10 2.40
C VAL A 39 -13.83 5.32 3.26
N ARG A 40 -14.68 6.36 3.30
CA ARG A 40 -14.50 7.49 4.22
C ARG A 40 -14.45 7.04 5.68
N GLY A 41 -15.30 6.07 6.05
CA GLY A 41 -15.28 5.47 7.39
C GLY A 41 -13.95 4.80 7.72
N ASP A 42 -13.43 4.00 6.79
CA ASP A 42 -12.13 3.31 6.94
C ASP A 42 -10.95 4.29 7.00
N LEU A 43 -10.98 5.36 6.20
CA LEU A 43 -9.95 6.39 6.25
C LEU A 43 -9.99 7.18 7.57
N ALA A 44 -11.17 7.43 8.12
CA ALA A 44 -11.34 8.16 9.38
C ALA A 44 -10.83 7.35 10.59
N SER A 45 -10.97 6.02 10.57
CA SER A 45 -10.47 5.14 11.64
C SER A 45 -8.96 4.89 11.56
N LEU A 46 -8.34 5.13 10.40
CA LEU A 46 -6.94 4.86 10.11
C LEU A 46 -6.20 6.12 9.61
N PRO A 47 -5.92 7.10 10.49
CA PRO A 47 -5.29 8.36 10.10
C PRO A 47 -3.84 8.16 9.65
N GLY A 48 -3.42 8.88 8.62
CA GLY A 48 -2.08 8.70 8.06
C GLY A 48 -1.93 9.39 6.70
N ILE A 49 -1.33 8.68 5.75
CA ILE A 49 -1.28 9.09 4.35
C ILE A 49 -2.68 9.00 3.70
N PRO A 50 -2.96 9.84 2.68
CA PRO A 50 -4.18 9.73 1.89
C PRO A 50 -4.26 8.40 1.12
N LEU A 51 -5.47 8.06 0.67
CA LEU A 51 -5.66 7.01 -0.31
C LEU A 51 -5.36 7.58 -1.70
N VAL A 52 -4.55 6.88 -2.49
CA VAL A 52 -4.28 7.22 -3.88
C VAL A 52 -5.04 6.28 -4.81
N LEU A 53 -5.89 6.85 -5.66
CA LEU A 53 -6.70 6.15 -6.67
C LEU A 53 -6.48 6.78 -8.04
N PRO A 54 -6.68 6.05 -9.15
CA PRO A 54 -6.70 6.66 -10.47
C PRO A 54 -7.99 7.46 -10.68
N ASP A 55 -7.94 8.54 -11.45
CA ASP A 55 -9.12 9.35 -11.81
C ASP A 55 -10.11 8.56 -12.69
N GLN A 56 -9.64 7.48 -13.33
CA GLN A 56 -10.42 6.56 -14.16
C GLN A 56 -9.93 5.12 -13.93
N VAL A 57 -10.82 4.15 -14.02
CA VAL A 57 -10.45 2.72 -13.97
C VAL A 57 -10.30 2.20 -15.40
N PRO A 58 -9.30 1.36 -15.70
CA PRO A 58 -9.17 0.77 -17.02
C PRO A 58 -10.42 -0.04 -17.38
N GLU A 59 -10.75 -0.10 -18.66
CA GLU A 59 -11.90 -0.89 -19.13
C GLU A 59 -11.74 -2.36 -18.71
N GLY A 60 -12.82 -2.97 -18.23
CA GLY A 60 -12.79 -4.36 -17.78
C GLY A 60 -12.19 -4.56 -16.38
N TYR A 61 -11.79 -3.48 -15.69
CA TYR A 61 -11.37 -3.53 -14.29
C TYR A 61 -12.43 -2.97 -13.35
N SER A 62 -12.47 -3.51 -12.14
CA SER A 62 -13.27 -3.03 -11.02
C SER A 62 -12.40 -2.90 -9.79
N TRP A 63 -12.61 -1.80 -9.07
CA TRP A 63 -11.96 -1.58 -7.79
C TRP A 63 -12.59 -2.46 -6.73
N GLN A 64 -11.75 -3.16 -5.96
CA GLN A 64 -12.16 -4.09 -4.90
C GLN A 64 -12.09 -3.45 -3.51
N GLY A 65 -11.70 -2.17 -3.44
CA GLY A 65 -11.53 -1.47 -2.17
C GLY A 65 -10.08 -1.47 -1.66
N LEU A 66 -9.97 -1.17 -0.37
CA LEU A 66 -8.71 -1.14 0.36
C LEU A 66 -8.27 -2.57 0.69
N ASP A 67 -7.00 -2.88 0.43
CA ASP A 67 -6.46 -4.23 0.61
C ASP A 67 -5.73 -4.34 1.95
N SER A 68 -4.68 -3.53 2.12
CA SER A 68 -3.86 -3.54 3.32
C SER A 68 -3.29 -2.15 3.64
N HIS A 69 -2.81 -2.02 4.86
CA HIS A 69 -2.12 -0.83 5.32
C HIS A 69 -0.95 -1.17 6.24
N GLU A 70 0.06 -0.31 6.23
CA GLU A 70 1.23 -0.37 7.11
C GLU A 70 1.16 0.80 8.10
N ILE A 71 1.28 0.49 9.39
CA ILE A 71 1.27 1.48 10.48
C ILE A 71 2.66 1.60 11.11
N ASP A 72 3.10 2.83 11.33
CA ASP A 72 4.35 3.13 12.03
C ASP A 72 4.18 3.03 13.57
N PRO A 73 5.28 3.06 14.35
CA PRO A 73 5.20 3.02 15.82
C PRO A 73 4.40 4.16 16.48
N SER A 74 4.12 5.24 15.75
CA SER A 74 3.28 6.34 16.23
C SER A 74 1.79 6.09 16.06
N GLY A 75 1.42 4.97 15.42
CA GLY A 75 0.03 4.60 15.15
C GLY A 75 -0.53 5.25 13.89
N ARG A 76 0.31 5.80 13.01
CA ARG A 76 -0.12 6.42 11.74
C ARG A 76 0.07 5.47 10.56
N VAL A 77 -0.89 5.48 9.65
CA VAL A 77 -0.74 4.76 8.37
C VAL A 77 0.34 5.44 7.53
N VAL A 78 1.38 4.69 7.20
CA VAL A 78 2.51 5.13 6.38
C VAL A 78 2.51 4.49 4.99
N GLY A 79 1.77 3.40 4.80
CA GLY A 79 1.54 2.72 3.52
C GLY A 79 0.10 2.24 3.40
N ARG A 80 -0.50 2.33 2.21
CA ARG A 80 -1.88 1.93 1.95
C ARG A 80 -1.98 1.36 0.54
N SER A 81 -2.59 0.18 0.41
CA SER A 81 -2.82 -0.47 -0.87
C SER A 81 -4.30 -0.60 -1.20
N SER A 82 -4.59 -0.69 -2.49
CA SER A 82 -5.92 -0.96 -3.00
C SER A 82 -5.84 -1.84 -4.25
N THR A 83 -6.87 -2.64 -4.48
CA THR A 83 -6.85 -3.69 -5.51
C THR A 83 -7.83 -3.38 -6.64
N PHE A 84 -7.39 -3.59 -7.87
CA PHE A 84 -8.21 -3.56 -9.08
C PHE A 84 -8.14 -4.93 -9.74
N ALA A 85 -9.28 -5.58 -9.85
CA ALA A 85 -9.40 -6.90 -10.46
C ALA A 85 -10.19 -6.81 -11.76
N ALA A 86 -9.88 -7.69 -12.71
CA ALA A 86 -10.65 -7.79 -13.93
C ALA A 86 -12.06 -8.35 -13.63
N TRP A 87 -13.10 -7.79 -14.25
CA TRP A 87 -14.46 -8.34 -14.24
C TRP A 87 -14.80 -8.99 -15.58
N GLY A 88 -15.57 -10.08 -15.53
CA GLY A 88 -15.93 -10.89 -16.70
C GLY A 88 -14.85 -11.91 -17.09
N ASN A 89 -15.03 -12.57 -18.25
CA ASN A 89 -14.04 -13.51 -18.79
C ASN A 89 -12.92 -12.73 -19.50
N LEU A 90 -11.99 -12.23 -18.70
CA LEU A 90 -10.69 -11.71 -19.13
C LEU A 90 -9.60 -12.64 -18.58
N ASP A 91 -9.64 -13.93 -18.95
CA ASP A 91 -8.89 -15.05 -18.35
C ASP A 91 -7.36 -14.87 -18.19
N HIS A 92 -6.78 -13.75 -18.59
CA HIS A 92 -5.35 -13.44 -18.49
C HIS A 92 -5.02 -11.97 -18.13
N ALA A 93 -5.98 -11.19 -17.63
CA ALA A 93 -5.73 -9.84 -17.14
C ALA A 93 -5.03 -9.88 -15.77
N PRO A 94 -4.01 -9.04 -15.52
CA PRO A 94 -3.37 -8.95 -14.20
C PRO A 94 -4.36 -8.40 -13.16
N THR A 95 -4.23 -8.84 -11.90
CA THR A 95 -4.75 -8.06 -10.77
C THR A 95 -3.77 -6.93 -10.49
N VAL A 96 -4.26 -5.70 -10.34
CA VAL A 96 -3.41 -4.53 -10.11
C VAL A 96 -3.57 -4.04 -8.68
N GLN A 97 -2.45 -3.91 -7.97
CA GLN A 97 -2.41 -3.28 -6.65
C GLN A 97 -1.73 -1.91 -6.73
N VAL A 98 -2.42 -0.88 -6.28
CA VAL A 98 -1.88 0.48 -6.16
C VAL A 98 -1.54 0.72 -4.70
N CYS A 99 -0.25 0.86 -4.40
CA CYS A 99 0.27 1.08 -3.06
C CYS A 99 0.90 2.45 -2.94
N SER A 100 0.27 3.35 -2.19
CA SER A 100 0.83 4.65 -1.81
C SER A 100 1.61 4.53 -0.51
N HIS A 101 2.77 5.18 -0.41
CA HIS A 101 3.62 5.03 0.75
C HIS A 101 4.59 6.20 0.99
N THR A 102 4.97 6.38 2.25
CA THR A 102 6.11 7.24 2.61
C THR A 102 7.43 6.53 2.31
N PRO A 103 8.58 7.24 2.27
CA PRO A 103 9.89 6.61 2.08
C PRO A 103 10.29 5.59 3.16
N ALA A 104 9.62 5.59 4.32
CA ALA A 104 9.92 4.69 5.42
C ALA A 104 9.26 3.29 5.27
N VAL A 105 8.31 3.15 4.34
CA VAL A 105 7.55 1.91 4.10
C VAL A 105 8.38 0.87 3.37
N GLN A 106 8.20 -0.38 3.75
CA GLN A 106 8.91 -1.52 3.16
C GLN A 106 7.99 -2.54 2.48
N THR A 107 6.66 -2.47 2.69
CA THR A 107 5.76 -3.58 2.38
C THR A 107 4.96 -3.46 1.08
N CYS A 108 5.15 -2.40 0.28
CA CYS A 108 4.39 -2.29 -0.97
C CYS A 108 4.68 -3.49 -1.91
N PRO A 109 3.61 -4.11 -2.47
CA PRO A 109 3.73 -5.24 -3.38
C PRO A 109 4.51 -4.81 -4.63
N ARG A 110 5.27 -5.75 -5.19
CA ARG A 110 6.01 -5.54 -6.45
C ARG A 110 5.38 -6.26 -7.64
N GLY A 111 4.56 -7.28 -7.35
CA GLY A 111 3.94 -8.14 -8.37
C GLY A 111 4.97 -8.88 -9.22
N ASP A 112 4.50 -9.41 -10.35
CA ASP A 112 5.34 -9.95 -11.42
C ASP A 112 6.07 -8.83 -12.19
N TRP A 113 5.45 -7.65 -12.24
CA TRP A 113 6.10 -6.39 -12.62
C TRP A 113 5.42 -5.20 -11.92
N SER A 114 6.13 -4.08 -11.88
CA SER A 114 5.64 -2.85 -11.25
C SER A 114 6.10 -1.59 -11.96
N ILE A 115 5.33 -0.52 -11.74
CA ILE A 115 5.66 0.86 -12.09
C ILE A 115 5.80 1.65 -10.79
N GLU A 116 6.76 2.56 -10.75
CA GLU A 116 6.96 3.47 -9.62
C GLU A 116 6.61 4.91 -10.04
N ARG A 117 5.79 5.58 -9.23
CA ARG A 117 5.35 6.96 -9.46
C ARG A 117 5.48 7.77 -8.17
N LYS A 118 5.27 9.08 -8.30
CA LYS A 118 5.13 9.99 -7.15
C LYS A 118 3.85 10.80 -7.29
N VAL A 119 3.12 10.91 -6.17
CA VAL A 119 1.90 11.72 -6.05
C VAL A 119 2.03 12.52 -4.76
N ASP A 120 2.05 13.84 -4.88
CA ASP A 120 2.14 14.77 -3.73
C ASP A 120 3.23 14.43 -2.69
N GLY A 121 4.38 13.93 -3.18
CA GLY A 121 5.53 13.57 -2.37
C GLY A 121 5.51 12.14 -1.80
N LEU A 122 4.41 11.40 -1.97
CA LEU A 122 4.31 9.97 -1.68
C LEU A 122 4.90 9.14 -2.82
N GLY A 123 5.57 8.05 -2.47
CA GLY A 123 5.86 6.98 -3.43
C GLY A 123 4.58 6.24 -3.76
N VAL A 124 4.41 5.85 -5.01
CA VAL A 124 3.29 5.01 -5.44
C VAL A 124 3.84 3.87 -6.28
N THR A 125 3.71 2.66 -5.76
CA THR A 125 4.02 1.43 -6.49
C THR A 125 2.72 0.87 -7.08
N ILE A 126 2.69 0.68 -8.39
CA ILE A 126 1.60 0.00 -9.10
C ILE A 126 2.12 -1.37 -9.48
N ALA A 127 1.65 -2.40 -8.77
CA ALA A 127 2.07 -3.78 -8.93
C ALA A 127 1.05 -4.58 -9.72
N PHE A 128 1.54 -5.40 -10.64
CA PHE A 128 0.72 -6.26 -11.47
C PHE A 128 0.97 -7.70 -11.06
N MET A 129 -0.08 -8.40 -10.65
CA MET A 129 -0.03 -9.76 -10.12
C MET A 129 -0.75 -10.70 -11.07
N GLY A 130 -0.02 -11.69 -11.59
CA GLY A 130 -0.53 -12.59 -12.61
C GLY A 130 -0.81 -11.86 -13.93
N GLY A 131 -1.51 -12.55 -14.82
CA GLY A 131 -1.86 -12.03 -16.13
C GLY A 131 -0.68 -11.99 -17.11
N GLN A 132 -0.96 -12.30 -18.37
CA GLN A 132 0.01 -12.28 -19.46
C GLN A 132 -0.52 -11.46 -20.65
N ARG A 133 -1.78 -11.00 -20.57
CA ARG A 133 -2.39 -10.20 -21.62
C ARG A 133 -1.80 -8.80 -21.62
N ASP A 134 -1.53 -8.30 -22.82
CA ASP A 134 -1.23 -6.90 -23.17
C ASP A 134 -0.53 -6.07 -22.08
N ARG A 135 0.58 -6.59 -21.55
CA ARG A 135 1.39 -5.91 -20.54
C ARG A 135 1.75 -4.48 -20.96
N ALA A 136 1.97 -4.24 -22.26
CA ALA A 136 2.30 -2.93 -22.79
C ALA A 136 1.11 -1.96 -22.68
N GLY A 137 -0.09 -2.40 -23.06
CA GLY A 137 -1.32 -1.61 -22.93
C GLY A 137 -1.64 -1.25 -21.48
N ASP A 138 -1.63 -2.24 -20.57
CA ASP A 138 -1.88 -2.02 -19.15
C ASP A 138 -0.83 -1.08 -18.54
N THR A 139 0.45 -1.31 -18.85
CA THR A 139 1.53 -0.45 -18.37
C THR A 139 1.34 0.99 -18.86
N ALA A 140 1.07 1.19 -20.15
CA ALA A 140 0.86 2.52 -20.73
C ALA A 140 -0.34 3.24 -20.11
N PHE A 141 -1.43 2.52 -19.83
CA PHE A 141 -2.57 3.07 -19.09
C PHE A 141 -2.14 3.55 -17.70
N TRP A 142 -1.53 2.67 -16.89
CA TRP A 142 -1.18 2.99 -15.50
C TRP A 142 -0.04 4.00 -15.35
N GLU A 143 0.83 4.13 -16.35
CA GLU A 143 1.82 5.20 -16.44
C GLU A 143 1.17 6.57 -16.70
N SER A 144 0.14 6.61 -17.55
CA SER A 144 -0.46 7.85 -18.04
C SER A 144 -1.67 8.32 -17.26
N VAL A 145 -2.42 7.41 -16.63
CA VAL A 145 -3.62 7.75 -15.86
C VAL A 145 -3.26 8.71 -14.74
N ARG A 146 -4.07 9.74 -14.54
CA ARG A 146 -3.89 10.65 -13.41
C ARG A 146 -4.26 9.91 -12.14
N LEU A 147 -3.43 10.05 -11.12
CA LEU A 147 -3.69 9.56 -9.78
C LEU A 147 -4.13 10.75 -8.92
N SER A 148 -5.15 10.55 -8.11
CA SER A 148 -5.65 11.48 -7.12
C SER A 148 -5.43 10.90 -5.73
N ASP A 149 -5.01 11.74 -4.80
CA ASP A 149 -4.95 11.46 -3.36
C ASP A 149 -6.28 11.77 -2.63
N SER A 150 -7.37 11.90 -3.41
CA SER A 150 -8.70 12.22 -2.92
C SER A 150 -9.70 11.12 -3.30
N LEU A 151 -10.80 11.05 -2.55
CA LEU A 151 -11.93 10.17 -2.86
C LEU A 151 -12.86 10.73 -3.95
N ASP A 152 -12.55 11.89 -4.52
CA ASP A 152 -13.42 12.59 -5.48
C ASP A 152 -13.19 12.09 -6.93
N VAL A 153 -12.99 10.78 -7.08
CA VAL A 153 -12.88 10.12 -8.38
C VAL A 153 -14.27 9.78 -8.91
N SER A 154 -14.51 10.04 -10.20
CA SER A 154 -15.87 10.01 -10.79
C SER A 154 -16.48 8.61 -10.91
N TRP A 155 -15.66 7.57 -10.85
CA TRP A 155 -16.10 6.18 -10.99
C TRP A 155 -16.46 5.53 -9.65
N LEU A 156 -16.13 6.16 -8.52
CA LEU A 156 -16.49 5.66 -7.20
C LEU A 156 -17.91 6.12 -6.85
N ASP A 157 -18.78 5.16 -6.54
CA ASP A 157 -20.17 5.45 -6.20
C ASP A 157 -20.26 6.29 -4.92
N GLU A 158 -21.21 7.23 -4.88
CA GLU A 158 -21.48 8.05 -3.69
C GLU A 158 -22.02 7.20 -2.54
N GLY A 159 -22.77 6.13 -2.83
CA GLY A 159 -23.51 5.36 -1.83
C GLY A 159 -24.74 6.07 -1.30
#